data_AF-A0A2G4FJ57-F1
#
_entry.id   AF-A0A2G4FJ57-F1
#
_cell.length_a   1.000
_cell.length_b   1.000
_cell.length_c   1.000
_cell.angle_alpha   90.00
_cell.angle_beta   90.00
_cell.angle_gamma   90.00
#
_symmetry.space_group_name_H-M   'P 1'
#
loop_
_entity.id
_entity.type
_entity.pdbx_description
1 polymer ?
#
loop_
_entity_poly.entity_id
_entity_poly.type
_entity_poly.pdbx_seq_one_letter_code
_entity_poly.pdbx_strand_id
1 'polypeptide(L)'
;METTQEKISLLQEMISFALIDGELHDREYDFIEIVAYELRIDKATLLKLYENKGEIKVIKDEMNRICQFYRLALLMRSDNVLHERETVKINEIGIHMGLNPYAMKRVLKLIEESPNHIVDAHTLIAIFSEQLN
;
A
#
# COMPACT_ATOMS: atom_id res chain seq x y z
N MET A 1 2.80 -16.34 -8.42
CA MET A 1 3.39 -15.47 -9.46
C MET A 1 2.76 -14.12 -9.24
N GLU A 2 3.49 -13.20 -8.60
CA GLU A 2 3.01 -11.83 -8.44
C GLU A 2 3.00 -11.20 -9.82
N THR A 3 1.81 -10.94 -10.35
CA THR A 3 1.67 -10.48 -11.72
C THR A 3 1.83 -8.97 -11.78
N THR A 4 2.48 -8.45 -12.82
CA THR A 4 2.59 -7.01 -13.09
C THR A 4 1.22 -6.31 -13.02
N GLN A 5 0.15 -7.04 -13.33
CA GLN A 5 -1.23 -6.58 -13.21
C GLN A 5 -1.65 -6.22 -11.78
N GLU A 6 -1.22 -6.98 -10.76
CA GLU A 6 -1.56 -6.71 -9.36
C GLU A 6 -0.87 -5.44 -8.86
N LYS A 7 0.39 -5.23 -9.28
CA LYS A 7 1.14 -4.00 -8.97
C LYS A 7 0.49 -2.78 -9.62
N ILE A 8 0.07 -2.92 -10.88
CA ILE A 8 -0.67 -1.86 -11.60
C ILE A 8 -2.01 -1.58 -10.92
N SER A 9 -2.78 -2.61 -10.55
CA SER A 9 -4.06 -2.45 -9.84
C SER A 9 -3.87 -1.72 -8.51
N LEU A 10 -2.89 -2.14 -7.70
CA LEU A 10 -2.57 -1.49 -6.44
C LEU A 10 -2.22 -0.01 -6.65
N LEU A 11 -1.38 0.30 -7.64
CA LEU A 11 -0.96 1.67 -7.93
C LEU A 11 -2.14 2.54 -8.42
N GLN A 12 -3.04 2.00 -9.23
CA GLN A 12 -4.28 2.70 -9.64
C GLN A 12 -5.19 2.98 -8.44
N GLU A 13 -5.32 2.02 -7.54
CA GLU A 13 -6.08 2.17 -6.30
C GLU A 13 -5.44 3.27 -5.41
N MET A 14 -4.10 3.31 -5.30
CA MET A 14 -3.36 4.37 -4.58
C MET A 14 -3.59 5.76 -5.19
N ILE A 15 -3.50 5.88 -6.52
CA ILE A 15 -3.77 7.13 -7.25
C ILE A 15 -5.18 7.64 -6.94
N SER A 16 -6.14 6.73 -6.77
CA SER A 16 -7.52 7.09 -6.49
C SER A 16 -7.76 7.58 -5.06
N PHE A 17 -6.98 7.08 -4.10
CA PHE A 17 -6.97 7.64 -2.74
C PHE A 17 -6.32 9.03 -2.69
N ALA A 18 -5.33 9.26 -3.54
CA ALA A 18 -4.65 10.55 -3.64
C ALA A 18 -5.48 11.63 -4.36
N LEU A 19 -6.52 11.26 -5.11
CA LEU A 19 -7.37 12.18 -5.90
C LEU A 19 -8.73 12.49 -5.22
N ILE A 20 -8.87 12.28 -3.91
CA ILE A 20 -10.16 12.33 -3.19
C ILE A 20 -10.84 13.71 -3.25
N ASP A 21 -10.05 14.77 -3.31
CA ASP A 21 -10.44 16.18 -3.44
C ASP A 21 -10.46 16.65 -4.91
N GLY A 22 -10.16 15.76 -5.87
CA GLY A 22 -10.09 16.07 -7.30
C GLY A 22 -8.81 16.79 -7.72
N GLU A 23 -8.00 17.21 -6.75
CA GLU A 23 -6.68 17.78 -6.96
C GLU A 23 -5.62 16.77 -6.51
N LEU A 24 -4.50 16.74 -7.22
CA LEU A 24 -3.34 15.96 -6.82
C LEU A 24 -2.29 16.97 -6.38
N HIS A 25 -2.03 17.06 -5.09
CA HIS A 25 -0.99 17.93 -4.57
C HIS A 25 0.40 17.34 -4.87
N ASP A 26 1.43 18.18 -4.89
CA ASP A 26 2.82 17.76 -5.11
C ASP A 26 3.23 16.61 -4.17
N ARG A 27 2.80 16.67 -2.90
CA ARG A 27 3.07 15.62 -1.89
C ARG A 27 2.44 14.26 -2.24
N GLU A 28 1.27 14.28 -2.86
CA GLU A 28 0.58 13.06 -3.30
C GLU A 28 1.22 12.50 -4.57
N TYR A 29 1.65 13.37 -5.49
CA TYR A 29 2.41 12.96 -6.67
C TYR A 29 3.73 12.30 -6.27
N ASP A 30 4.49 12.92 -5.38
CA ASP A 30 5.75 12.39 -4.85
C ASP A 30 5.53 11.03 -4.17
N PHE A 31 4.47 10.91 -3.37
CA PHE A 31 4.09 9.65 -2.73
C PHE A 31 3.83 8.53 -3.75
N ILE A 32 3.02 8.81 -4.77
CA ILE A 32 2.72 7.82 -5.81
C ILE A 32 3.98 7.46 -6.63
N GLU A 33 4.85 8.43 -6.93
CA GLU A 33 6.13 8.16 -7.60
C GLU A 33 7.02 7.22 -6.77
N ILE A 34 7.09 7.44 -5.45
CA ILE A 34 7.83 6.55 -4.53
C ILE A 34 7.26 5.13 -4.59
N VAL A 35 5.94 4.97 -4.49
CA VAL A 35 5.29 3.64 -4.56
C VAL A 35 5.52 2.97 -5.92
N ALA A 36 5.41 3.71 -7.02
CA ALA A 36 5.66 3.17 -8.36
C ALA A 36 7.11 2.69 -8.51
N TYR A 37 8.07 3.46 -8.00
CA TYR A 37 9.48 3.09 -7.99
C TYR A 37 9.73 1.79 -7.20
N GLU A 38 9.15 1.66 -6.01
CA GLU A 38 9.26 0.45 -5.19
C GLU A 38 8.62 -0.77 -5.85
N LEU A 39 7.49 -0.58 -6.54
CA LEU A 39 6.84 -1.62 -7.32
C LEU A 39 7.57 -1.95 -8.63
N ARG A 40 8.68 -1.25 -8.94
CA ARG A 40 9.44 -1.33 -10.20
C ARG A 40 8.59 -1.05 -11.44
N ILE A 41 7.65 -0.12 -11.30
CA ILE A 41 6.82 0.39 -12.40
C ILE A 41 7.55 1.59 -13.00
N ASP A 42 7.67 1.61 -14.32
CA ASP A 42 8.33 2.71 -15.01
C ASP A 42 7.45 3.97 -15.07
N LYS A 43 8.09 5.13 -15.21
CA LYS A 43 7.39 6.41 -15.27
C LYS A 43 6.39 6.49 -16.43
N ALA A 44 6.70 5.83 -17.56
CA ALA A 44 5.80 5.78 -18.71
C ALA A 44 4.49 5.03 -18.40
N THR A 45 4.55 3.93 -17.65
CA THR A 45 3.35 3.23 -17.18
C THR A 45 2.61 4.08 -16.16
N LEU A 46 3.31 4.67 -15.18
CA LEU A 46 2.69 5.54 -14.18
C LEU A 46 1.90 6.70 -14.83
N LEU A 47 2.48 7.38 -15.83
CA LEU A 47 1.82 8.45 -16.58
C LEU A 47 0.54 7.96 -17.27
N LYS A 48 0.56 6.77 -17.88
CA LYS A 48 -0.65 6.17 -18.49
C LYS A 48 -1.73 5.84 -17.46
N LEU A 49 -1.35 5.51 -16.21
CA LEU A 49 -2.31 5.27 -15.14
C LEU A 49 -2.98 6.58 -14.70
N TYR A 50 -2.24 7.70 -14.69
CA TYR A 50 -2.81 9.02 -14.46
C TYR A 50 -3.73 9.50 -15.59
N GLU A 51 -3.52 9.05 -16.83
CA GLU A 51 -4.40 9.36 -17.96
C GLU A 51 -5.69 8.52 -17.92
N ASN A 52 -5.62 7.27 -17.46
CA ASN A 52 -6.76 6.36 -17.31
C ASN A 52 -7.51 6.55 -15.97
N LYS A 53 -7.89 7.79 -15.61
CA LYS A 53 -8.68 8.09 -14.39
C LYS A 53 -10.12 7.54 -14.40
N GLY A 54 -10.44 6.63 -15.32
CA GLY A 54 -11.80 6.14 -15.57
C GLY A 54 -12.33 5.29 -14.42
N GLU A 55 -13.33 5.83 -13.72
CA GLU A 55 -14.26 5.14 -12.82
C GLU A 55 -13.65 4.34 -11.65
N ILE A 56 -12.74 4.93 -10.89
CA ILE A 56 -12.27 4.26 -9.69
C ILE A 56 -13.21 4.59 -8.52
N LYS A 57 -13.96 3.59 -8.07
CA LYS A 57 -14.78 3.67 -6.86
C LYS A 57 -13.87 3.90 -5.65
N VAL A 58 -13.80 5.16 -5.20
CA VAL A 58 -13.18 5.52 -3.93
C VAL A 58 -13.98 4.88 -2.81
N ILE A 59 -13.49 3.79 -2.23
CA ILE A 59 -14.08 3.22 -1.02
C ILE A 59 -13.28 3.76 0.18
N LYS A 60 -13.84 4.81 0.80
CA LYS A 60 -13.27 5.65 1.89
C LYS A 60 -13.12 4.97 3.26
N ASP A 61 -12.97 3.66 3.32
CA ASP A 61 -12.85 2.97 4.61
C ASP A 61 -11.39 2.85 5.06
N GLU A 62 -11.14 3.06 6.35
CA GLU A 62 -9.86 2.77 7.00
C GLU A 62 -9.41 1.33 6.73
N MET A 63 -10.39 0.41 6.67
CA MET A 63 -10.16 -0.98 6.31
C MET A 63 -9.48 -1.12 4.94
N ASN A 64 -9.85 -0.31 3.95
CA ASN A 64 -9.20 -0.38 2.65
C ASN A 64 -7.76 0.10 2.72
N ARG A 65 -7.49 1.20 3.45
CA ARG A 65 -6.10 1.67 3.62
C ARG A 65 -5.22 0.59 4.24
N ILE A 66 -5.74 -0.11 5.25
CA ILE A 66 -5.09 -1.26 5.88
C ILE A 66 -4.85 -2.40 4.87
N CYS A 67 -5.88 -2.79 4.12
CA CYS A 67 -5.77 -3.84 3.10
C CYS A 67 -4.75 -3.49 2.02
N GLN A 68 -4.68 -2.23 1.59
CA GLN A 68 -3.73 -1.81 0.59
C GLN A 68 -2.30 -1.75 1.12
N PHE A 69 -2.11 -1.27 2.34
CA PHE A 69 -0.81 -1.34 3.01
C PHE A 69 -0.31 -2.78 3.12
N TYR A 70 -1.21 -3.70 3.49
CA TYR A 70 -0.91 -5.13 3.52
C TYR A 70 -0.53 -5.68 2.13
N ARG A 71 -1.30 -5.35 1.08
CA ARG A 71 -0.96 -5.74 -0.31
C ARG A 71 0.37 -5.17 -0.77
N LEU A 72 0.65 -3.92 -0.42
CA LEU A 72 1.94 -3.28 -0.70
C LEU A 72 3.08 -4.02 0.00
N ALA A 73 2.90 -4.40 1.27
CA ALA A 73 3.87 -5.18 2.04
C ALA A 73 4.19 -6.54 1.40
N LEU A 74 3.19 -7.17 0.80
CA LEU A 74 3.41 -8.40 0.06
C LEU A 74 4.17 -8.14 -1.25
N LEU A 75 3.75 -7.15 -2.03
CA LEU A 75 4.31 -6.86 -3.36
C LEU A 75 5.70 -6.20 -3.34
N MET A 76 6.06 -5.53 -2.24
CA MET A 76 7.37 -4.91 -2.03
C MET A 76 8.41 -5.92 -1.53
N ARG A 77 8.01 -7.11 -1.07
CA ARG A 77 8.98 -8.12 -0.62
C ARG A 77 9.78 -8.65 -1.81
N SER A 78 11.11 -8.58 -1.70
CA SER A 78 12.00 -9.31 -2.58
C SER A 78 12.34 -10.65 -1.93
N ASP A 79 12.23 -11.75 -2.68
CA ASP A 79 12.69 -13.09 -2.26
C ASP A 79 12.17 -13.53 -0.88
N ASN A 80 10.90 -13.20 -0.57
CA ASN A 80 10.22 -13.57 0.67
C ASN A 80 10.79 -12.90 1.94
N VAL A 81 11.59 -11.84 1.82
CA VAL A 81 12.14 -11.07 2.96
C VAL A 81 11.92 -9.58 2.74
N LEU A 82 11.59 -8.85 3.81
CA LEU A 82 11.63 -7.39 3.82
C LEU A 82 13.05 -6.96 4.21
N HIS A 83 13.78 -6.36 3.28
CA HIS A 83 15.06 -5.74 3.61
C HIS A 83 14.84 -4.46 4.43
N GLU A 84 15.83 -4.08 5.24
CA GLU A 84 15.75 -2.89 6.11
C GLU A 84 15.35 -1.61 5.33
N ARG A 85 15.82 -1.45 4.09
CA ARG A 85 15.44 -0.34 3.21
C ARG A 85 13.96 -0.37 2.82
N GLU A 86 13.43 -1.55 2.52
CA GLU A 86 12.01 -1.75 2.17
C GLU A 86 11.14 -1.54 3.42
N THR A 87 11.61 -1.98 4.60
CA THR A 87 10.95 -1.74 5.89
C THR A 87 10.86 -0.24 6.21
N VAL A 88 11.91 0.54 5.95
CA VAL A 88 11.85 2.00 6.15
C VAL A 88 10.83 2.62 5.21
N LYS A 89 10.90 2.31 3.92
CA LYS A 89 9.99 2.87 2.91
C LYS A 89 8.54 2.48 3.14
N ILE A 90 8.27 1.24 3.51
CA ILE A 90 6.89 0.81 3.76
C ILE A 90 6.30 1.49 4.99
N ASN A 91 7.10 1.73 6.03
CA ASN A 91 6.66 2.49 7.20
C ASN A 91 6.36 3.95 6.83
N GLU A 92 7.22 4.59 6.03
CA GLU A 92 6.95 5.94 5.51
C GLU A 92 5.65 5.97 4.72
N ILE A 93 5.47 5.03 3.79
CA ILE A 93 4.26 4.92 2.97
C ILE A 93 3.02 4.75 3.84
N GLY A 94 3.05 3.86 4.82
CA GLY A 94 1.91 3.64 5.69
C GLY A 94 1.59 4.83 6.61
N ILE A 95 2.59 5.62 7.03
CA ILE A 95 2.36 6.91 7.72
C ILE A 95 1.64 7.88 6.79
N HIS A 96 2.07 7.98 5.53
CA HIS A 96 1.40 8.82 4.51
C HIS A 96 -0.04 8.36 4.23
N MET A 97 -0.34 7.06 4.38
CA MET A 97 -1.70 6.51 4.32
C MET A 97 -2.54 6.77 5.58
N GLY A 98 -1.98 7.44 6.59
CA GLY A 98 -2.66 7.73 7.86
C GLY A 98 -2.84 6.50 8.75
N LEU A 99 -1.99 5.47 8.58
CA LEU A 99 -2.02 4.26 9.40
C LEU A 99 -1.15 4.40 10.64
N ASN A 100 -1.55 3.71 11.71
CA ASN A 100 -0.82 3.78 12.97
C ASN A 100 0.51 2.99 12.92
N PRO A 101 1.67 3.62 13.23
CA PRO A 101 2.98 2.97 13.21
C PRO A 101 3.10 1.71 14.05
N TYR A 102 2.41 1.63 15.18
CA TYR A 102 2.47 0.46 16.04
C TYR A 102 1.69 -0.72 15.43
N ALA A 103 0.50 -0.47 14.87
CA ALA A 103 -0.28 -1.49 14.16
C ALA A 103 0.46 -1.98 12.91
N MET A 104 1.09 -1.07 12.15
CA MET A 104 1.91 -1.43 10.99
C MET A 104 3.04 -2.38 11.35
N LYS A 105 3.81 -2.09 12.41
CA LYS A 105 4.88 -2.98 12.87
C LYS A 105 4.36 -4.37 13.25
N ARG A 106 3.19 -4.45 13.91
CA ARG A 106 2.57 -5.74 14.24
C ARG A 106 2.15 -6.51 13.00
N VAL A 107 1.58 -5.84 12.00
CA VAL A 107 1.21 -6.47 10.73
C VAL A 107 2.44 -6.99 9.97
N LEU A 108 3.51 -6.20 9.86
CA LEU A 108 4.74 -6.66 9.20
C LEU A 108 5.33 -7.89 9.91
N LYS A 109 5.36 -7.88 11.24
CA LYS A 109 5.80 -9.02 12.04
C LYS A 109 4.94 -10.27 11.82
N LEU A 110 3.61 -10.11 11.75
CA LEU A 110 2.69 -11.22 11.45
C LEU A 110 2.86 -11.78 10.04
N ILE A 111 3.15 -10.91 9.06
CA ILE A 111 3.49 -11.35 7.70
C ILE A 111 4.75 -12.20 7.75
N GLU A 112 5.80 -11.79 8.47
CA GLU A 112 7.04 -12.55 8.61
C GLU A 112 6.85 -13.89 9.33
N GLU A 113 6.04 -13.92 10.39
CA GLU A 113 5.79 -15.11 11.21
C GLU A 113 4.80 -16.11 10.57
N SER A 114 3.97 -15.67 9.62
CA SER A 114 2.98 -16.54 8.96
C SER A 114 3.64 -17.49 7.95
N PRO A 115 3.35 -18.80 7.98
CA PRO A 115 4.02 -19.81 7.15
C PRO A 115 3.79 -19.63 5.63
N ASN A 116 2.71 -18.97 5.24
CA ASN A 116 2.45 -18.58 3.84
C ASN A 116 2.51 -17.07 3.65
N HIS A 117 2.88 -16.32 4.68
CA HIS A 117 2.84 -14.86 4.73
C HIS A 117 1.47 -14.25 4.41
N ILE A 118 0.42 -15.06 4.50
CA ILE A 118 -0.96 -14.65 4.34
C ILE A 118 -1.55 -14.45 5.73
N VAL A 119 -2.05 -13.26 5.97
CA VAL A 119 -2.82 -12.87 7.15
C VAL A 119 -4.25 -12.61 6.68
N ASP A 120 -5.23 -13.15 7.40
CA ASP A 120 -6.62 -12.91 7.06
C ASP A 120 -7.05 -11.47 7.38
N ALA A 121 -8.06 -10.98 6.67
CA ALA A 121 -8.55 -9.63 6.84
C ALA A 121 -9.05 -9.36 8.27
N HIS A 122 -9.69 -10.34 8.93
CA HIS A 122 -10.20 -10.16 10.30
C HIS A 122 -9.07 -9.94 11.32
N THR A 123 -7.96 -10.65 11.18
CA THR A 123 -6.76 -10.46 12.00
C THR A 123 -6.13 -9.09 11.76
N LEU A 124 -6.03 -8.63 10.50
CA LEU A 124 -5.56 -7.28 10.21
C LEU A 124 -6.43 -6.22 10.90
N ILE A 125 -7.75 -6.34 10.77
CA ILE A 125 -8.70 -5.41 11.39
C ILE A 125 -8.56 -5.41 12.91
N ALA A 126 -8.43 -6.58 13.53
CA ALA A 126 -8.27 -6.70 14.97
C ALA A 126 -7.03 -5.95 15.48
N ILE A 127 -5.90 -6.01 14.76
CA ILE A 127 -4.65 -5.34 15.14
C ILE A 127 -4.79 -3.81 15.09
N PHE A 128 -5.46 -3.29 14.06
CA PHE A 128 -5.70 -1.86 13.93
C PHE A 128 -6.81 -1.38 14.86
N SER A 129 -7.78 -2.24 15.20
CA SER A 129 -8.91 -1.93 16.11
C SER A 129 -8.54 -2.04 17.60
N GLU A 130 -7.56 -2.88 17.96
CA GLU A 130 -7.04 -3.03 19.33
C GLU A 130 -6.44 -1.74 19.91
N GLN A 131 -6.21 -0.72 19.08
CA GLN A 131 -5.65 0.57 19.52
C GLN A 131 -6.69 1.54 20.07
N LEU A 132 -7.98 1.18 20.06
CA LEU A 132 -9.07 2.00 20.57
C LEU A 132 -9.43 1.72 22.05
N ASN A 133 -8.72 0.82 22.73
CA ASN A 133 -8.93 0.47 24.14
C ASN A 133 -7.77 0.89 25.05
#